data_AF-A0AAN4ZKV3-F1
#
_entry.id   AF-A0AAN4ZKV3-F1
#
_cell.length_a   1.000
_cell.length_b   1.000
_cell.length_c   1.000
_cell.angle_alpha   90.00
_cell.angle_beta   90.00
_cell.angle_gamma   90.00
#
_symmetry.space_group_name_H-M   'P 1'
#
loop_
_entity.id
_entity.type
_entity.pdbx_description
1 polymer ?
#
loop_
_entity_poly.entity_id
_entity_poly.type
_entity_poly.pdbx_seq_one_letter_code
_entity_poly.pdbx_strand_id
1 'polypeptide(L)'
;EDSFPLASIIQTLRNISLPNFVGCEQTQACFTDLLTSIGYDVGSFPSYDDYSKKMDGIASGQPLKNYCGTFAAVSQCFGQESDSCRTPTVFASLFNLDGIDAHKFVSDLDLRKIMCDNQE
;
A
#
# COMPACT_ATOMS: atom_id res chain seq x y z
N GLU A 1 33.62 -17.03 16.34
CA GLU A 1 32.19 -17.33 16.57
C GLU A 1 31.44 -16.00 16.63
N ASP A 2 30.97 -15.51 15.49
CA ASP A 2 30.30 -14.20 15.38
C ASP A 2 28.79 -14.41 15.36
N SER A 3 28.22 -14.60 16.55
CA SER A 3 26.77 -14.52 16.73
C SER A 3 26.37 -13.05 16.79
N PHE A 4 26.03 -12.48 15.63
CA PHE A 4 25.31 -11.20 15.58
C PHE A 4 24.02 -11.35 16.40
N PRO A 5 23.83 -10.58 17.49
CA PRO A 5 22.71 -10.79 18.39
C PRO A 5 21.46 -10.25 17.71
N LEU A 6 20.68 -11.14 17.07
CA LEU A 6 19.35 -10.86 16.54
C LEU A 6 18.48 -10.13 17.57
N ALA A 7 18.67 -10.44 18.85
CA ALA A 7 17.99 -9.79 19.98
C ALA A 7 18.24 -8.27 20.07
N SER A 8 19.43 -7.80 19.68
CA SER A 8 19.79 -6.37 19.71
C SER A 8 19.12 -5.59 18.56
N ILE A 9 18.98 -6.23 17.39
CA ILE A 9 18.24 -5.66 16.25
C ILE A 9 16.74 -5.59 16.57
N ILE A 10 16.18 -6.64 17.18
CA ILE A 10 14.76 -6.66 17.60
C ILE A 10 14.48 -5.60 18.68
N GLN A 11 15.40 -5.39 19.63
CA GLN A 11 15.25 -4.32 20.62
C GLN A 11 15.41 -2.92 20.01
N THR A 12 16.28 -2.75 19.02
CA THR A 12 16.42 -1.48 18.29
C THR A 12 15.14 -1.16 17.52
N LEU A 13 14.51 -2.15 16.88
CA LEU A 13 13.23 -1.98 16.19
C LEU A 13 12.07 -1.66 17.15
N ARG A 14 12.07 -2.22 18.37
CA ARG A 14 11.05 -1.91 19.40
C ARG A 14 11.18 -0.51 20.01
N ASN A 15 12.38 0.08 19.98
CA ASN A 15 12.65 1.42 20.51
C ASN A 15 12.62 2.53 19.44
N ILE A 16 12.35 2.19 18.19
CA ILE A 16 11.93 3.20 17.22
C ILE A 16 10.51 3.59 17.62
N SER A 17 10.39 4.72 18.31
CA SER A 17 9.12 5.42 18.36
C SER A 17 8.76 5.71 16.91
N LEU A 18 7.75 5.00 16.40
CA LEU A 18 7.20 5.25 15.07
C LEU A 18 6.94 6.75 14.97
N PRO A 19 7.41 7.43 13.91
CA PRO A 19 7.08 8.83 13.68
C PRO A 19 5.58 9.01 13.88
N ASN A 20 5.18 10.07 14.57
CA ASN A 20 3.77 10.31 14.84
C ASN A 20 3.09 10.64 13.48
N PHE A 21 2.55 9.62 12.81
CA PHE A 21 2.00 9.70 11.45
C PHE A 21 0.61 10.34 11.40
N VAL A 22 0.30 11.24 12.32
CA VAL A 22 -0.97 12.00 12.40
C VAL A 22 -1.27 12.75 11.08
N GLY A 23 -0.29 12.88 10.19
CA GLY A 23 -0.45 13.44 8.84
C GLY A 23 -0.47 12.44 7.68
N CYS A 24 -0.57 11.13 7.93
CA CYS A 24 -0.73 10.09 6.90
C CYS A 24 -1.97 9.19 7.12
N GLU A 25 -2.83 9.55 8.09
CA GLU A 25 -4.10 8.85 8.33
C GLU A 25 -5.01 8.89 7.10
N GLN A 26 -4.90 9.95 6.29
CA GLN A 26 -5.65 10.05 5.05
C GLN A 26 -5.10 9.05 4.02
N THR A 27 -3.78 8.88 3.87
CA THR A 27 -3.20 7.79 3.04
C THR A 27 -3.76 6.43 3.45
N GLN A 28 -3.90 6.17 4.76
CA GLN A 28 -4.49 4.93 5.24
C GLN A 28 -5.93 4.76 4.74
N ALA A 29 -6.77 5.78 4.92
CA ALA A 29 -8.15 5.78 4.45
C ALA A 29 -8.27 5.64 2.92
N CYS A 30 -7.47 6.40 2.15
CA CYS A 30 -7.48 6.35 0.68
C CYS A 30 -7.17 4.92 0.18
N PHE A 31 -6.18 4.26 0.78
CA PHE A 31 -5.81 2.90 0.36
C PHE A 31 -6.83 1.86 0.82
N THR A 32 -7.44 2.03 2.00
CA THR A 32 -8.55 1.20 2.44
C THR A 32 -9.75 1.29 1.50
N ASP A 33 -10.08 2.48 0.99
CA ASP A 33 -11.15 2.66 0.00
C ASP A 33 -10.83 1.94 -1.31
N LEU A 34 -9.57 2.00 -1.75
CA LEU A 34 -9.10 1.25 -2.93
C LEU A 34 -9.26 -0.26 -2.74
N LEU A 35 -8.81 -0.80 -1.61
CA LEU A 35 -8.94 -2.22 -1.27
C LEU A 35 -10.41 -2.65 -1.21
N THR A 36 -11.27 -1.82 -0.61
CA THR A 36 -12.71 -2.07 -0.53
C THR A 36 -13.35 -2.09 -1.91
N SER A 37 -12.95 -1.20 -2.81
CA SER A 37 -13.49 -1.13 -4.18
C SER A 37 -13.22 -2.39 -5.01
N ILE A 38 -12.12 -3.08 -4.72
CA ILE A 38 -11.78 -4.37 -5.34
C ILE A 38 -12.24 -5.55 -4.48
N GLY A 39 -13.02 -5.31 -3.42
CA GLY A 39 -13.71 -6.31 -2.62
C GLY A 39 -12.87 -6.96 -1.52
N TYR A 40 -11.93 -6.23 -0.92
CA TYR A 40 -11.31 -6.61 0.36
C TYR A 40 -12.07 -5.97 1.52
N ASP A 41 -12.02 -6.63 2.67
CA ASP A 41 -12.60 -6.11 3.92
C ASP A 41 -11.57 -5.25 4.66
N VAL A 42 -12.05 -4.26 5.40
CA VAL A 42 -11.24 -3.30 6.18
C VAL A 42 -10.60 -3.97 7.41
N GLY A 43 -11.09 -5.15 7.81
CA GLY A 43 -10.64 -5.86 9.02
C GLY A 43 -9.28 -6.57 8.91
N SER A 44 -8.76 -6.82 7.70
CA SER A 44 -7.46 -7.45 7.51
C SER A 44 -6.82 -7.02 6.19
N PHE A 45 -5.59 -6.49 6.26
CA PHE A 45 -4.84 -6.16 5.06
C PHE A 45 -4.52 -7.44 4.27
N PRO A 46 -4.77 -7.48 2.95
CA PRO A 46 -4.57 -8.70 2.18
C PRO A 46 -3.08 -9.05 2.03
N SER A 47 -2.81 -10.34 1.84
CA SER A 47 -1.49 -10.74 1.36
C SER A 47 -1.24 -10.16 -0.04
N TYR A 48 0.00 -9.82 -0.35
CA TYR A 48 0.33 -9.30 -1.68
C TYR A 48 -0.01 -10.31 -2.79
N ASP A 49 0.21 -11.61 -2.54
CA ASP A 49 -0.08 -12.66 -3.52
C ASP A 49 -1.57 -12.74 -3.85
N ASP A 50 -2.45 -12.61 -2.85
CA ASP A 50 -3.90 -12.63 -3.09
C ASP A 50 -4.36 -11.34 -3.78
N TYR A 51 -3.82 -10.19 -3.37
CA TYR A 51 -4.05 -8.91 -4.02
C TYR A 51 -3.65 -8.95 -5.50
N SER A 52 -2.43 -9.40 -5.80
CA SER A 52 -1.90 -9.50 -7.17
C SER A 52 -2.79 -10.37 -8.06
N LYS A 53 -3.22 -11.55 -7.58
CA LYS A 53 -4.13 -12.43 -8.34
C LYS A 53 -5.47 -11.77 -8.64
N LYS A 54 -6.01 -11.00 -7.69
CA LYS A 54 -7.28 -10.31 -7.88
C LYS A 54 -7.14 -9.19 -8.92
N MET A 55 -6.02 -8.49 -8.88
CA MET A 55 -5.68 -7.46 -9.85
C MET A 55 -5.45 -8.00 -11.27
N ASP A 56 -4.87 -9.20 -11.41
CA ASP A 56 -4.77 -9.88 -12.71
C ASP A 56 -6.14 -10.14 -13.34
N GLY A 57 -7.15 -10.42 -12.51
CA GLY A 57 -8.55 -10.56 -12.95
C GLY A 57 -9.20 -9.25 -13.41
N ILE A 58 -8.60 -8.10 -13.07
CA ILE A 58 -9.09 -6.75 -13.40
C ILE A 58 -8.36 -6.18 -14.63
N ALA A 59 -7.40 -6.92 -15.21
CA ALA A 59 -6.44 -6.41 -16.21
C ALA A 59 -7.01 -5.92 -17.55
N SER A 60 -8.32 -6.05 -17.84
CA SER A 60 -8.90 -5.52 -19.09
C SER A 60 -10.41 -5.26 -19.02
N GLY A 61 -10.95 -4.60 -20.06
CA GLY A 61 -12.39 -4.43 -20.27
C GLY A 61 -13.08 -3.49 -19.29
N GLN A 62 -14.38 -3.74 -19.04
CA GLN A 62 -15.18 -2.95 -18.09
C GLN A 62 -14.66 -3.00 -16.64
N PRO A 63 -14.18 -4.14 -16.12
CA PRO A 63 -13.55 -4.19 -14.78
C PRO A 63 -12.37 -3.23 -14.65
N LEU A 64 -11.49 -3.18 -15.66
CA LEU A 64 -10.36 -2.27 -15.67
C LEU A 64 -10.82 -0.81 -15.67
N LYS A 65 -11.82 -0.45 -16.49
CA LYS A 65 -12.36 0.91 -16.52
C LYS A 65 -12.95 1.34 -15.17
N ASN A 66 -13.69 0.45 -14.52
CA ASN A 66 -14.27 0.71 -13.20
C ASN A 66 -13.18 0.86 -12.13
N TYR A 67 -12.16 0.00 -12.17
CA TYR A 67 -10.99 0.09 -11.31
C TYR A 67 -10.26 1.42 -11.52
N CYS A 68 -9.97 1.81 -12.76
CA CYS A 68 -9.25 3.03 -13.07
C CYS A 68 -10.02 4.30 -12.68
N GLY A 69 -11.35 4.30 -12.79
CA GLY A 69 -12.18 5.37 -12.25
C GLY A 69 -12.04 5.52 -10.73
N THR A 70 -12.02 4.39 -10.01
CA THR A 70 -11.82 4.39 -8.55
C THR A 70 -10.40 4.77 -8.17
N PHE A 71 -9.41 4.21 -8.87
CA PHE A 71 -8.00 4.51 -8.70
C PHE A 71 -7.68 5.98 -8.93
N ALA A 72 -8.34 6.65 -9.89
CA ALA A 72 -8.19 8.08 -10.11
C ALA A 72 -8.70 8.91 -8.92
N ALA A 73 -9.86 8.57 -8.36
CA ALA A 73 -10.40 9.23 -7.17
C ALA A 73 -9.47 9.05 -5.95
N VAL A 74 -8.95 7.83 -5.76
CA VAL A 74 -7.98 7.50 -4.69
C VAL A 74 -6.62 8.19 -4.95
N SER A 75 -6.17 8.30 -6.19
CA SER A 75 -4.93 8.99 -6.54
C SER A 75 -4.99 10.48 -6.23
N GLN A 76 -6.16 11.11 -6.39
CA GLN A 76 -6.38 12.49 -5.93
C GLN A 76 -6.31 12.59 -4.40
N CYS A 77 -6.81 11.59 -3.69
CA CYS A 77 -6.70 11.48 -2.22
C CYS A 77 -5.22 11.42 -1.79
N PHE A 78 -4.38 10.67 -2.51
CA PHE A 78 -2.92 10.65 -2.28
C PHE A 78 -2.20 11.96 -2.64
N GLY A 79 -2.68 12.69 -3.65
CA GLY A 79 -2.11 13.96 -4.08
C GLY A 79 -2.32 15.12 -3.10
N GLN A 80 -3.21 14.95 -2.11
CA GLN A 80 -3.41 15.90 -1.02
C GLN A 80 -2.41 15.71 0.13
N GLU A 81 -1.63 14.62 0.12
CA GLU A 81 -0.65 14.31 1.17
C GLU A 81 0.81 14.51 0.70
N SER A 82 1.70 14.71 1.69
CA SER A 82 3.15 14.78 1.46
C SER A 82 3.64 13.47 0.82
N ASP A 83 4.54 13.57 -0.16
CA ASP A 83 5.17 12.40 -0.81
C ASP A 83 5.85 11.46 0.20
N SER A 84 6.20 11.96 1.39
CA SER A 84 6.75 11.17 2.49
C SER A 84 5.79 10.08 3.02
N CYS A 85 4.47 10.29 2.92
CA CYS A 85 3.45 9.34 3.38
C CYS A 85 3.30 8.11 2.47
N ARG A 86 3.77 8.19 1.22
CA ARG A 86 3.69 7.12 0.23
C ARG A 86 4.95 6.25 0.17
N THR A 87 5.87 6.43 1.12
CA THR A 87 7.08 5.61 1.18
C THR A 87 6.78 4.20 1.73
N PRO A 88 7.49 3.15 1.29
CA PRO A 88 7.30 1.80 1.81
C PRO A 88 7.40 1.70 3.33
N THR A 89 8.26 2.49 3.97
CA THR A 89 8.43 2.49 5.43
C THR A 89 7.20 3.03 6.16
N VAL A 90 6.58 4.10 5.64
CA VAL A 90 5.33 4.64 6.20
C VAL A 90 4.19 3.67 5.93
N PHE A 91 4.12 3.11 4.73
CA PHE A 91 3.12 2.13 4.36
C PHE A 91 3.17 0.87 5.23
N ALA A 92 4.37 0.35 5.48
CA ALA A 92 4.60 -0.75 6.42
C ALA A 92 4.08 -0.43 7.83
N SER A 93 4.27 0.82 8.27
CA SER A 93 3.83 1.28 9.59
C SER A 93 2.31 1.46 9.69
N LEU A 94 1.67 2.02 8.66
CA LEU A 94 0.23 2.27 8.62
C LEU A 94 -0.59 0.97 8.57
N PHE A 95 -0.08 -0.04 7.84
CA PHE A 95 -0.78 -1.30 7.61
C PHE A 95 -0.20 -2.49 8.37
N ASN A 96 0.80 -2.26 9.22
CA ASN A 96 1.51 -3.30 9.97
C ASN A 96 2.01 -4.44 9.06
N LEU A 97 2.68 -4.07 7.97
CA LEU A 97 3.27 -4.99 6.99
C LEU A 97 4.77 -5.10 7.22
N ASP A 98 5.36 -6.20 6.74
CA ASP A 98 6.81 -6.23 6.59
C ASP A 98 7.29 -5.28 5.48
N GLY A 99 8.58 -4.93 5.50
CA GLY A 99 9.12 -3.98 4.53
C GLY A 99 9.11 -4.48 3.09
N ILE A 100 9.07 -5.80 2.86
CA ILE A 100 9.06 -6.40 1.53
C ILE A 100 7.67 -6.25 0.93
N ASP A 101 6.64 -6.64 1.65
CA ASP A 101 5.26 -6.54 1.18
C ASP A 101 4.84 -5.09 1.04
N ALA A 102 5.21 -4.21 1.97
CA ALA A 102 4.97 -2.78 1.81
C ALA A 102 5.61 -2.21 0.54
N HIS A 103 6.84 -2.62 0.21
CA HIS A 103 7.48 -2.20 -1.04
C HIS A 103 6.72 -2.72 -2.27
N LYS A 104 6.28 -3.98 -2.27
CA LYS A 104 5.51 -4.55 -3.38
C LYS A 104 4.20 -3.79 -3.60
N PHE A 105 3.43 -3.50 -2.54
CA PHE A 105 2.19 -2.73 -2.64
C PHE A 105 2.42 -1.31 -3.17
N VAL A 106 3.43 -0.60 -2.65
CA VAL A 106 3.75 0.74 -3.12
C VAL A 106 4.20 0.74 -4.59
N SER A 107 5.06 -0.20 -4.99
CA SER A 107 5.48 -0.33 -6.40
C SER A 107 4.33 -0.70 -7.33
N ASP A 108 3.39 -1.54 -6.86
CA ASP A 108 2.22 -1.91 -7.65
C ASP A 108 1.32 -0.69 -7.90
N LEU A 109 1.15 0.23 -6.95
CA LEU A 109 0.39 1.47 -7.18
C LEU A 109 0.91 2.24 -8.41
N ASP A 110 2.23 2.36 -8.57
CA ASP A 110 2.83 3.00 -9.74
C ASP A 110 2.53 2.22 -11.04
N LEU A 111 2.59 0.89 -10.99
CA LEU A 111 2.20 0.03 -12.12
C LEU A 111 0.72 0.19 -12.47
N ARG A 112 -0.16 0.29 -11.47
CA ARG A 112 -1.60 0.49 -11.68
C ARG A 112 -1.90 1.88 -12.25
N LYS A 113 -1.14 2.89 -11.85
CA LYS A 113 -1.20 4.20 -12.49
C LYS A 113 -0.88 4.10 -13.98
N ILE A 114 0.24 3.47 -14.34
CA ILE A 114 0.63 3.27 -15.75
C ILE A 114 -0.43 2.47 -16.51
N MET A 115 -0.97 1.41 -15.91
CA MET A 115 -2.03 0.61 -16.50
C MET A 115 -3.30 1.43 -16.78
N CYS A 116 -3.66 2.34 -15.87
CA CYS A 116 -4.82 3.20 -16.02
C CYS A 116 -4.60 4.36 -16.99
N ASP A 117 -3.40 4.93 -17.02
CA ASP A 117 -3.03 5.98 -17.97
C ASP A 117 -2.98 5.43 -19.42
N ASN A 118 -2.63 4.15 -19.60
CA ASN A 118 -2.58 3.47 -20.89
C ASN A 118 -3.93 2.87 -21.37
N GLN A 119 -5.06 3.25 -20.75
CA GLN A 119 -6.40 2.80 -21.19
C GLN A 119 -6.91 3.46 -22.50
N GLU A 120 -6.09 4.28 -23.16
CA GLU A 120 -6.42 4.93 -24.45
C GLU A 120 -6.64 3.93 -25.60
#